data_AF-A0A926JIT3-F1
#
_entry.id   AF-A0A926JIT3-F1
#
_cell.length_a   1.000
_cell.length_b   1.000
_cell.length_c   1.000
_cell.angle_alpha   90.00
_cell.angle_beta   90.00
_cell.angle_gamma   90.00
#
_symmetry.space_group_name_H-M   'P 1'
#
loop_
_entity.id
_entity.type
_entity.pdbx_description
1 polymer ?
#
loop_
_entity_poly.entity_id
_entity_poly.type
_entity_poly.pdbx_seq_one_letter_code
_entity_poly.pdbx_strand_id
1 'polypeptide(L)' 'MSEARVQPVVTPVMGDAREEFCPRCKAMSLVCATLHILTPQGVTRSHTYAMCPICEDPDDRGGSRP' A
#
# COMPACT_ATOMS: atom_id res chain seq x y z
N MET A 1 8.39 -31.81 24.91
CA MET A 1 7.32 -30.79 24.94
C MET A 1 7.32 -30.12 23.58
N SER A 2 6.29 -30.34 22.75
CA SER A 2 6.20 -29.73 21.42
C SER A 2 5.72 -28.28 21.58
N GLU A 3 6.47 -27.30 21.08
CA GLU A 3 6.04 -25.90 21.08
C GLU A 3 4.85 -25.76 20.13
N ALA A 4 3.67 -25.46 20.69
CA ALA A 4 2.51 -25.09 19.88
C ALA A 4 2.82 -23.75 19.18
N ARG A 5 2.99 -23.77 17.86
CA ARG A 5 3.12 -22.54 17.07
C ARG A 5 1.78 -21.80 17.06
N VAL A 6 1.75 -20.64 17.70
CA VAL A 6 0.65 -19.69 17.55
C VAL A 6 0.76 -19.08 16.14
N GLN A 7 -0.24 -19.31 15.29
CA GLN A 7 -0.40 -18.62 14.02
C GLN A 7 -1.51 -17.57 14.17
N PRO A 8 -1.17 -16.29 14.42
CA PRO A 8 -2.20 -15.26 14.55
C PRO A 8 -2.87 -15.04 13.21
N VAL A 9 -4.20 -15.13 13.19
CA VAL A 9 -5.01 -14.71 12.04
C VAL A 9 -4.99 -13.19 12.00
N VAL A 10 -4.56 -12.63 10.87
CA VAL A 10 -4.55 -11.18 10.62
C VAL A 10 -5.43 -10.88 9.42
N THR A 11 -6.24 -9.83 9.52
CA THR A 11 -7.09 -9.36 8.42
C THR A 11 -6.59 -7.99 7.96
N PRO A 12 -6.00 -7.89 6.75
CA PRO A 12 -5.68 -6.60 6.17
C PRO A 12 -6.96 -5.92 5.68
N VAL A 13 -7.14 -4.65 6.03
CA VAL A 13 -8.26 -3.82 5.58
C VAL A 13 -7.73 -2.48 5.07
N MET A 14 -8.16 -2.08 3.87
CA MET A 14 -7.86 -0.77 3.31
C MET A 14 -8.92 0.22 3.79
N GLY A 15 -8.47 1.37 4.30
CA GLY A 15 -9.31 2.53 4.50
C GLY A 15 -9.60 3.24 3.18
N ASP A 16 -10.25 4.40 3.26
CA ASP A 16 -10.66 5.15 2.08
C ASP A 16 -9.46 5.53 1.20
N ALA A 17 -9.60 5.27 -0.09
CA ALA A 17 -8.66 5.75 -1.08
C ALA A 17 -8.81 7.27 -1.25
N ARG A 18 -7.69 7.97 -1.35
CA ARG A 18 -7.63 9.40 -1.62
C ARG A 18 -6.59 9.70 -2.70
N GLU A 19 -6.87 10.71 -3.49
CA GLU A 19 -5.94 11.20 -4.51
C GLU A 19 -5.08 12.33 -3.94
N GLU A 20 -3.80 12.27 -4.25
CA GLU A 20 -2.79 13.24 -3.85
C GLU A 20 -1.92 13.65 -5.04
N PHE A 21 -1.14 14.70 -4.83
CA PHE A 21 -0.19 15.19 -5.81
C PHE A 21 1.04 14.27 -5.88
N CYS A 22 1.33 13.73 -7.06
CA CYS A 22 2.53 12.91 -7.28
C CYS A 22 3.78 13.79 -7.41
N PRO A 23 4.79 13.63 -6.54
CA PRO A 23 6.00 14.46 -6.59
C PRO A 23 6.88 14.18 -7.82
N ARG A 24 6.66 13.06 -8.53
CA ARG A 24 7.44 12.64 -9.71
C ARG A 24 6.85 13.16 -11.01
N CYS A 25 5.63 12.77 -11.38
CA CYS A 25 4.98 13.22 -12.63
C CYS A 25 4.27 14.58 -12.50
N LYS A 26 4.23 15.17 -11.29
CA LYS A 26 3.61 16.48 -11.02
C LYS A 26 2.12 16.55 -11.40
N ALA A 27 1.41 15.44 -11.27
CA ALA A 27 -0.03 15.33 -11.54
C ALA A 27 -0.80 14.88 -10.29
N MET A 28 -2.08 15.23 -10.21
CA MET A 28 -3.03 14.72 -9.21
C MET A 28 -3.42 13.28 -9.57
N SER A 29 -2.50 12.35 -9.34
CA SER A 29 -2.65 10.94 -9.74
C SER A 29 -2.10 9.97 -8.71
N LEU A 30 -1.55 10.43 -7.59
CA LEU A 30 -1.07 9.52 -6.55
C LEU A 30 -2.27 9.00 -5.76
N VAL A 31 -2.55 7.70 -5.85
CA VAL A 31 -3.62 7.06 -5.08
C VAL A 31 -3.04 6.54 -3.78
N CYS A 32 -3.52 7.06 -2.66
CA CYS A 32 -3.09 6.67 -1.32
C CYS A 32 -4.25 6.05 -0.55
N ALA A 33 -3.97 5.00 0.23
CA ALA A 33 -4.92 4.41 1.16
C ALA A 33 -4.21 3.99 2.46
N THR A 34 -4.90 4.07 3.59
CA THR A 34 -4.35 3.55 4.85
C THR A 34 -4.66 2.07 4.94
N LEU A 35 -3.63 1.23 5.07
CA LEU A 35 -3.73 -0.19 5.32
C LEU A 35 -3.74 -0.43 6.84
N HIS A 36 -4.82 -0.99 7.35
CA HIS A 36 -4.98 -1.42 8.72
C HIS A 36 -4.78 -2.93 8.85
N ILE A 37 -3.99 -3.36 9.83
CA ILE A 37 -3.86 -4.77 10.19
C ILE A 37 -4.71 -5.04 11.41
N LEU A 38 -5.81 -5.77 11.20
CA LEU A 38 -6.71 -6.19 12.26
C LEU A 38 -6.24 -7.52 12.84
N THR A 39 -6.16 -7.58 14.16
CA THR A 39 -5.96 -8.81 14.92
C THR A 39 -7.17 -9.03 15.84
N PRO A 40 -7.35 -10.24 16.39
CA PRO A 40 -8.41 -10.47 17.37
C PRO A 40 -8.35 -9.56 18.61
N GLN A 41 -7.19 -8.97 18.88
CA GLN A 41 -6.98 -8.04 20.00
C GLN A 41 -7.20 -6.56 19.62
N GLY A 42 -7.45 -6.27 18.34
CA GLY A 42 -7.66 -4.91 17.81
C GLY A 42 -6.75 -4.56 16.62
N VAL A 43 -6.68 -3.27 16.30
CA VAL A 43 -5.79 -2.74 15.25
C VAL A 43 -4.35 -2.70 15.80
N THR A 44 -3.45 -3.48 15.21
CA THR A 44 -2.06 -3.55 15.70
C THR A 44 -1.14 -2.57 14.98
N ARG A 45 -1.43 -2.26 13.71
CA ARG A 45 -0.57 -1.39 12.90
C ARG A 45 -1.34 -0.76 11.74
N SER A 46 -1.01 0.48 11.43
CA SER A 46 -1.39 1.15 10.19
C SER A 46 -0.15 1.44 9.33
N HIS A 47 -0.30 1.31 8.02
CA HIS A 47 0.68 1.77 7.04
C HIS A 47 -0.04 2.54 5.94
N THR A 48 0.64 3.44 5.24
CA THR A 48 0.06 4.11 4.08
C THR A 48 0.57 3.41 2.83
N TYR A 49 -0.35 2.85 2.05
CA TYR A 49 -0.07 2.39 0.70
C TYR A 49 -0.25 3.57 -0.25
N ALA A 50 0.73 3.82 -1.11
CA ALA A 50 0.69 4.88 -2.11
C ALA A 50 1.20 4.33 -3.44
N MET A 51 0.44 4.56 -4.52
CA MET A 51 0.76 4.12 -5.87
C MET A 51 0.36 5.19 -6.87
N CYS A 52 1.24 5.49 -7.83
CA CYS A 52 0.92 6.41 -8.92
C CYS A 52 0.82 5.61 -10.23
N PRO A 53 -0.38 5.45 -10.83
CA PRO A 53 -0.57 4.62 -12.01
C PRO A 53 0.20 5.13 -13.22
N ILE A 54 0.51 6.44 -13.28
CA ILE A 54 1.32 7.04 -14.35
C ILE A 54 2.80 6.67 -14.19
N CYS A 55 3.33 6.71 -12.96
CA CYS A 55 4.76 6.46 -12.73
C CYS A 55 5.10 4.98 -12.61
N GLU A 56 4.10 4.16 -12.25
CA GLU A 56 4.21 2.70 -12.13
C GLU A 56 3.74 1.97 -13.38
N ASP A 57 3.39 2.70 -14.45
CA ASP A 57 3.02 2.12 -15.73
C ASP A 57 4.17 1.22 -16.23
N PRO A 58 3.96 -0.10 -16.31
CA PRO A 58 4.99 -1.03 -16.78
C PRO A 58 5.30 -0.85 -18.27
N ASP A 59 4.40 -0.22 -19.03
CA ASP A 59 4.59 0.07 -20.46
C ASP A 59 5.48 1.31 -20.68
N ASP A 60 5.67 2.16 -19.66
CA ASP A 60 6.63 3.27 -19.67
C ASP A 60 8.10 2.83 -19.50
N ARG A 61 8.38 1.52 -19.40
CA ARG A 61 9.75 0.95 -19.43
C ARG A 61 10.44 1.07 -20.81
N GLY A 62 9.89 1.84 -21.74
CA GLY A 62 10.40 2.06 -23.10
C GLY A 62 11.19 3.34 -23.34
N GLY A 63 11.58 4.08 -22.30
CA GLY A 63 12.11 5.44 -22.45
C GLY A 63 13.35 5.77 -21.64
N SER A 64 14.39 4.92 -21.66
CA SER A 64 15.73 5.50 -21.50
C SER A 64 16.00 6.35 -22.75
N ARG A 65 15.88 7.67 -22.62
CA ARG A 65 16.50 8.59 -23.58
C ARG A 65 17.75 9.21 -22.93
N PRO A 66 18.79 9.43 -23.76
CA PRO A 66 20.18 9.60 -23.34
C PRO A 66 20.45 10.87 -22.56
#